data_AF-X1H7D1-F1
#
_entry.id   AF-X1H7D1-F1
#
_cell.length_a   1.000
_cell.length_b   1.000
_cell.length_c   1.000
_cell.angle_alpha   90.00
_cell.angle_beta   90.00
_cell.angle_gamma   90.00
#
_symmetry.space_group_name_H-M   'P 1'
#
loop_
_entity.id
_entity.type
_entity.pdbx_description
1 polymer ?
#
loop_
_entity_poly.entity_id
_entity_poly.type
_entity_poly.pdbx_seq_one_letter_code
_entity_poly.pdbx_strand_id
1 'polypeptide(L)'
;MAKTITKTSEKKERKPTKKSRYIEGIGRRKTAVARVRIYPKEKGNVVVNDKLLKDYFTTAKQQKILLAPFEVVGVAFKTTVKVMGSGLNAQADAVRLGMARALVSHDESWRSKLKSYGYLMRDSRIV
;
A
#
# COMPACT_ATOMS: atom_id res chain seq x y z
N MET A 1 5.11 31.19 -37.75
CA MET A 1 6.16 31.01 -36.71
C MET A 1 5.56 31.56 -35.42
N ALA A 2 5.33 30.85 -34.32
CA ALA A 2 5.88 29.63 -33.78
C ALA A 2 4.79 28.77 -33.10
N LYS A 3 5.05 27.47 -33.04
CA LYS A 3 4.26 26.46 -32.32
C LYS A 3 4.49 26.62 -30.81
N THR A 4 3.42 26.59 -30.01
CA THR A 4 3.52 26.04 -28.65
C THR A 4 2.26 25.23 -28.34
N ILE A 5 2.47 23.92 -28.31
CA ILE A 5 1.53 22.90 -27.88
C ILE A 5 1.64 22.83 -26.36
N THR A 6 0.60 23.17 -25.62
CA THR A 6 0.48 22.82 -24.19
C THR A 6 -0.69 21.86 -24.01
N LYS A 7 -0.36 20.57 -24.17
CA LYS A 7 -1.20 19.45 -23.75
C LYS A 7 -1.19 19.32 -22.22
N THR A 8 -2.39 19.19 -21.67
CA THR A 8 -2.74 18.27 -20.56
C THR A 8 -2.35 18.64 -19.14
N SER A 9 -3.37 18.93 -18.32
CA SER A 9 -3.69 18.09 -17.15
C SER A 9 -5.09 18.41 -16.64
N GLU A 10 -6.07 17.62 -17.09
CA GLU A 10 -7.45 17.65 -16.61
C GLU A 10 -7.49 17.32 -15.11
N LYS A 11 -7.90 18.32 -14.32
CA LYS A 11 -8.28 18.16 -12.90
C LYS A 11 -9.52 17.27 -12.84
N LYS A 12 -9.34 15.98 -12.61
CA LYS A 12 -10.47 15.05 -12.43
C LYS A 12 -11.09 15.22 -11.04
N GLU A 13 -12.18 15.95 -10.98
CA GLU A 13 -13.05 16.11 -9.81
C GLU A 13 -13.50 14.73 -9.28
N ARG A 14 -13.18 14.43 -8.01
CA ARG A 14 -13.56 13.18 -7.36
C ARG A 14 -14.87 13.39 -6.60
N LYS A 15 -15.98 12.93 -7.20
CA LYS A 15 -17.31 12.82 -6.58
C LYS A 15 -17.23 12.01 -5.26
N PRO A 16 -18.03 12.31 -4.22
CA PRO A 16 -18.02 11.57 -2.97
C PRO A 16 -18.59 10.16 -3.19
N THR A 17 -17.72 9.15 -3.17
CA THR A 17 -18.11 7.76 -3.39
C THR A 17 -18.73 7.16 -2.13
N LYS A 18 -19.81 6.38 -2.32
CA LYS A 18 -20.49 5.57 -1.29
C LYS A 18 -19.49 4.93 -0.33
N LYS A 19 -19.71 5.03 0.98
CA LYS A 19 -18.89 4.40 2.04
C LYS A 19 -18.81 2.89 1.81
N SER A 20 -17.81 2.42 1.08
CA SER A 20 -17.51 1.00 0.94
C SER A 20 -16.89 0.50 2.24
N ARG A 21 -17.34 -0.69 2.68
CA ARG A 21 -16.80 -1.38 3.85
C ARG A 21 -15.36 -1.78 3.51
N TYR A 22 -14.39 -1.03 4.05
CA TYR A 22 -12.97 -1.32 3.87
C TYR A 22 -12.46 -2.14 5.06
N ILE A 23 -11.42 -2.92 4.82
CA ILE A 23 -10.69 -3.63 5.87
C ILE A 23 -9.42 -2.85 6.12
N GLU A 24 -9.13 -2.57 7.38
CA GLU A 24 -7.96 -1.79 7.77
C GLU A 24 -6.85 -2.65 8.34
N GLY A 25 -5.61 -2.25 8.07
CA GLY A 25 -4.41 -2.83 8.65
C GLY A 25 -3.41 -1.73 8.98
N ILE A 26 -2.77 -1.85 10.13
CA ILE A 26 -1.77 -0.89 10.59
C ILE A 26 -0.41 -1.58 10.62
N GLY A 27 0.56 -0.98 9.93
CA GLY A 27 1.95 -1.39 9.99
C GLY A 27 2.85 -0.26 10.50
N ARG A 28 3.90 -0.63 11.22
CA ARG A 28 4.86 0.31 11.79
C ARG A 28 6.28 -0.24 11.64
N ARG A 29 7.24 0.61 11.28
CA ARG A 29 8.69 0.30 11.30
C ARG A 29 9.47 1.56 11.62
N LYS A 30 10.43 1.48 12.56
CA LYS A 30 11.08 2.64 13.16
C LYS A 30 10.03 3.67 13.61
N THR A 31 10.10 4.90 13.10
CA THR A 31 9.12 5.98 13.29
C THR A 31 8.06 6.06 12.19
N ALA A 32 8.14 5.21 11.15
CA ALA A 32 7.16 5.19 10.07
C ALA A 32 5.88 4.45 10.49
N VAL A 33 4.74 5.05 10.17
CA VAL A 33 3.40 4.49 10.40
C VAL A 33 2.65 4.44 9.08
N ALA A 34 2.15 3.25 8.74
CA ALA A 34 1.32 3.00 7.58
C ALA A 34 -0.08 2.56 8.02
N ARG A 35 -1.10 3.30 7.56
CA ARG A 35 -2.51 2.89 7.63
C ARG A 35 -2.94 2.42 6.25
N VAL A 36 -3.23 1.13 6.14
CA VAL A 36 -3.63 0.46 4.91
C VAL A 36 -5.14 0.21 4.96
N ARG A 37 -5.83 0.53 3.87
CA ARG A 37 -7.25 0.23 3.67
C ARG A 37 -7.39 -0.61 2.41
N ILE A 38 -7.91 -1.83 2.56
CA ILE A 38 -8.17 -2.76 1.46
C ILE A 38 -9.67 -2.72 1.14
N TYR A 39 -9.96 -2.65 -0.16
CA TYR A 39 -11.32 -2.71 -0.71
C TYR A 39 -11.47 -4.02 -1.49
N PRO A 40 -12.00 -5.10 -0.88
CA PRO A 40 -12.03 -6.42 -1.50
C PRO A 40 -12.94 -6.50 -2.74
N LYS A 41 -13.89 -5.56 -2.88
CA LYS A 41 -14.81 -5.50 -4.02
C LYS A 41 -14.19 -4.92 -5.30
N GLU A 42 -13.07 -4.23 -5.19
CA GLU A 42 -12.42 -3.54 -6.31
C GLU A 42 -11.03 -4.13 -6.57
N LYS A 43 -10.67 -4.36 -7.83
CA LYS A 43 -9.39 -4.99 -8.19
C LYS A 43 -8.27 -3.97 -8.39
N GLY A 44 -7.07 -4.36 -7.95
CA GLY A 44 -5.81 -4.09 -8.67
C GLY A 44 -5.18 -2.70 -8.64
N ASN A 45 -5.63 -1.74 -7.84
CA ASN A 45 -4.96 -0.42 -7.78
C ASN A 45 -4.44 -0.07 -6.39
N VAL A 46 -3.14 0.19 -6.27
CA VAL A 46 -2.50 0.61 -5.01
C VAL A 46 -2.16 2.09 -5.09
N VAL A 47 -2.79 2.87 -4.20
CA VAL A 47 -2.59 4.32 -4.08
C VAL A 47 -1.95 4.62 -2.74
N VAL A 48 -0.85 5.38 -2.74
CA VAL A 48 -0.07 5.74 -1.55
C VAL A 48 -0.04 7.26 -1.44
N ASN A 49 -0.59 7.83 -0.36
CA ASN A 49 -0.68 9.28 -0.14
C ASN A 49 -1.21 10.03 -1.38
N ASP A 50 -2.32 9.53 -1.94
CA ASP A 50 -3.00 10.05 -3.14
C ASP A 50 -2.21 9.99 -4.46
N LYS A 51 -1.01 9.38 -4.46
CA LYS A 51 -0.18 9.12 -5.64
C LYS A 51 -0.21 7.64 -6.02
N LEU A 52 0.08 7.30 -7.28
CA LEU A 52 0.25 5.90 -7.66
C LEU A 52 1.51 5.32 -7.01
N LEU A 53 1.49 4.00 -6.79
CA LEU A 53 2.63 3.27 -6.22
C LEU A 53 3.97 3.60 -6.90
N LYS A 54 3.98 3.65 -8.25
CA LYS A 54 5.17 3.91 -9.05
C LYS A 54 5.71 5.33 -8.89
N ASP A 55 4.83 6.29 -8.63
CA ASP A 55 5.21 7.71 -8.48
C ASP A 55 5.75 7.99 -7.07
N TYR A 56 5.28 7.25 -6.06
CA TYR A 56 5.71 7.42 -4.67
C TYR A 56 6.98 6.63 -4.35
N PHE A 57 7.03 5.35 -4.74
CA PHE A 57 8.19 4.49 -4.53
C PHE A 57 8.97 4.37 -5.84
N THR A 58 10.02 5.18 -5.99
CA THR A 58 10.81 5.25 -7.23
C THR A 58 11.65 4.00 -7.48
N THR A 59 12.05 3.29 -6.42
CA THR A 59 12.93 2.12 -6.54
C THR A 59 12.13 0.84 -6.68
N ALA A 60 12.45 0.01 -7.69
CA ALA A 60 11.81 -1.30 -7.91
C ALA A 60 11.86 -2.21 -6.67
N LYS A 61 12.93 -2.13 -5.87
CA LYS A 61 13.06 -2.87 -4.60
C LYS A 61 11.95 -2.51 -3.61
N GLN A 62 11.62 -1.23 -3.46
CA GLN A 62 10.56 -0.76 -2.55
C GLN A 62 9.18 -1.21 -3.04
N GLN A 63 8.95 -1.14 -4.35
CA GLN A 63 7.72 -1.63 -4.97
C GLN A 63 7.51 -3.12 -4.72
N LYS A 64 8.55 -3.94 -4.91
CA LYS A 64 8.51 -5.39 -4.63
C LYS A 64 8.23 -5.69 -3.16
N ILE A 65 8.88 -4.98 -2.23
CA ILE A 65 8.65 -5.18 -0.78
C ILE A 65 7.18 -4.93 -0.43
N LEU A 66 6.58 -3.89 -1.02
CA LEU A 66 5.19 -3.54 -0.78
C LEU A 66 4.22 -4.56 -1.39
N LEU A 67 4.52 -5.08 -2.58
CA LEU A 67 3.67 -6.05 -3.30
C LEU A 67 3.82 -7.50 -2.81
N ALA A 68 4.93 -7.86 -2.16
CA ALA A 68 5.22 -9.19 -1.65
C ALA A 68 4.05 -9.92 -0.93
N PRO A 69 3.28 -9.29 0.00
CA PRO A 69 2.16 -9.96 0.66
C PRO A 69 1.00 -10.28 -0.31
N PHE A 70 0.78 -9.46 -1.33
CA PHE A 70 -0.21 -9.75 -2.38
C PHE A 70 0.26 -10.87 -3.31
N GLU A 71 1.55 -10.90 -3.64
CA GLU A 71 2.16 -11.95 -4.46
C GLU A 71 2.08 -13.32 -3.79
N VAL A 72 2.37 -13.41 -2.49
CA VAL A 72 2.30 -14.67 -1.72
C VAL A 72 0.88 -15.22 -1.62
N VAL A 73 -0.12 -14.34 -1.49
CA VAL A 73 -1.53 -14.75 -1.37
C VAL A 73 -2.17 -14.95 -2.77
N GLY A 74 -1.58 -14.38 -3.82
CA GLY A 74 -2.10 -14.46 -5.19
C GLY A 74 -3.33 -13.59 -5.44
N VAL A 75 -3.52 -12.52 -4.65
CA VAL A 75 -4.70 -11.64 -4.72
C VAL A 75 -4.31 -10.20 -4.99
N ALA A 76 -5.12 -9.49 -5.78
CA ALA A 76 -4.89 -8.09 -6.14
C ALA A 76 -6.12 -7.24 -5.81
N PHE A 77 -6.10 -6.60 -4.64
CA PHE A 77 -7.17 -5.71 -4.19
C PHE A 77 -6.82 -4.24 -4.35
N LYS A 78 -7.84 -3.42 -4.60
CA LYS A 78 -7.67 -1.97 -4.52
C LYS A 78 -7.33 -1.60 -3.08
N THR A 79 -6.22 -0.90 -2.94
CA THR A 79 -5.64 -0.58 -1.64
C THR A 79 -5.29 0.89 -1.59
N THR A 80 -5.79 1.58 -0.57
CA THR A 80 -5.41 2.97 -0.28
C THR A 80 -4.57 3.00 0.98
N VAL A 81 -3.40 3.60 0.87
CA VAL A 81 -2.42 3.63 1.96
C VAL A 81 -2.12 5.08 2.31
N LYS A 82 -2.21 5.40 3.60
CA LYS A 82 -1.67 6.64 4.16
C LYS A 82 -0.43 6.32 4.98
N VAL A 83 0.70 6.95 4.64
CA VAL A 83 1.99 6.70 5.28
C VAL A 83 2.60 8.00 5.75
N MET A 84 3.18 7.99 6.95
CA MET A 84 3.83 9.15 7.57
C MET A 84 5.10 8.72 8.32
N GLY A 85 6.09 9.61 8.40
CA GLY A 85 7.32 9.45 9.19
C GLY A 85 8.49 8.74 8.49
N SER A 86 9.69 8.84 9.07
CA SER A 86 10.97 8.27 8.61
C SER A 86 11.26 8.50 7.11
N GLY A 87 11.96 7.56 6.45
CA GLY A 87 12.26 7.58 5.00
C GLY A 87 11.55 6.47 4.21
N LEU A 88 11.66 6.52 2.88
CA LEU A 88 10.93 5.64 1.93
C LEU A 88 11.11 4.14 2.21
N ASN A 89 12.32 3.69 2.59
CA ASN A 89 12.56 2.28 2.89
C ASN A 89 11.79 1.81 4.13
N ALA A 90 11.83 2.58 5.22
CA ALA A 90 11.09 2.25 6.44
C ALA A 90 9.57 2.31 6.20
N GLN A 91 9.12 3.25 5.37
CA GLN A 91 7.74 3.35 4.93
C GLN A 91 7.32 2.12 4.14
N ALA A 92 8.09 1.66 3.15
CA ALA A 92 7.77 0.48 2.34
C ALA A 92 7.55 -0.77 3.20
N ASP A 93 8.45 -1.02 4.15
CA ASP A 93 8.32 -2.13 5.10
C ASP A 93 7.12 -1.97 6.05
N ALA A 94 6.83 -0.74 6.49
CA ALA A 94 5.65 -0.47 7.31
C ALA A 94 4.37 -0.76 6.51
N VAL A 95 4.32 -0.39 5.23
CA VAL A 95 3.19 -0.72 4.35
C VAL A 95 3.07 -2.23 4.16
N ARG A 96 4.16 -2.95 3.93
CA ARG A 96 4.18 -4.41 3.81
C ARG A 96 3.51 -5.07 5.03
N LEU A 97 3.89 -4.66 6.24
CA LEU A 97 3.30 -5.18 7.48
C LEU A 97 1.80 -4.82 7.60
N GLY A 98 1.43 -3.60 7.21
CA GLY A 98 0.04 -3.16 7.22
C GLY A 98 -0.83 -3.95 6.23
N MET A 99 -0.30 -4.26 5.05
CA MET A 99 -0.98 -5.08 4.03
C MET A 99 -1.15 -6.51 4.49
N ALA A 100 -0.10 -7.14 5.03
CA ALA A 100 -0.19 -8.49 5.58
C ALA A 100 -1.27 -8.60 6.68
N ARG A 101 -1.34 -7.60 7.57
CA ARG A 101 -2.37 -7.56 8.63
C ARG A 101 -3.77 -7.37 8.07
N ALA A 102 -3.95 -6.46 7.12
CA ALA A 102 -5.25 -6.25 6.48
C ALA A 102 -5.73 -7.51 5.72
N LEU A 103 -4.82 -8.26 5.10
CA LEU A 103 -5.13 -9.54 4.46
C LEU A 103 -5.55 -10.61 5.47
N VAL A 104 -4.84 -10.75 6.60
CA VAL A 104 -5.24 -11.68 7.67
C VAL A 104 -6.59 -11.30 8.26
N SER A 105 -6.87 -10.01 8.46
CA SER A 105 -8.19 -9.55 8.91
C SER A 105 -9.30 -9.79 7.89
N HIS A 106 -8.96 -10.02 6.61
CA HIS A 106 -9.92 -10.41 5.59
C HIS A 106 -10.20 -11.91 5.61
N ASP A 107 -9.14 -12.72 5.66
CA ASP A 107 -9.21 -14.17 5.76
C ASP A 107 -8.05 -14.70 6.61
N GLU A 108 -8.39 -15.35 7.72
CA GLU A 108 -7.43 -15.91 8.68
C GLU A 108 -6.64 -17.08 8.08
N SER A 109 -7.14 -17.72 7.02
CA SER A 109 -6.49 -18.85 6.34
C SER A 109 -5.09 -18.48 5.80
N TRP A 110 -4.88 -17.20 5.46
CA TRP A 110 -3.63 -16.70 4.90
C TRP A 110 -2.55 -16.44 5.95
N ARG A 111 -2.91 -16.43 7.24
CA ARG A 111 -1.98 -16.16 8.33
C ARG A 111 -0.81 -17.13 8.35
N SER A 112 -1.09 -18.43 8.16
CA SER A 112 -0.05 -19.46 8.19
C SER A 112 1.00 -19.20 7.10
N LYS A 113 0.56 -18.95 5.86
CA LYS A 113 1.44 -18.60 4.74
C LYS A 113 2.25 -17.33 5.03
N LEU A 114 1.59 -16.23 5.40
CA LEU A 114 2.25 -14.94 5.66
C LEU A 114 3.22 -14.98 6.85
N LYS A 115 2.97 -15.85 7.84
CA LYS A 115 3.86 -16.08 8.98
C LYS A 115 5.13 -16.81 8.53
N SER A 116 5.03 -17.82 7.68
CA SER A 116 6.18 -18.56 7.15
C SER A 116 7.14 -17.66 6.35
N TYR A 117 6.60 -16.67 5.63
CA TYR A 117 7.42 -15.64 4.93
C TYR A 117 7.90 -14.50 5.84
N GLY A 118 7.52 -14.48 7.13
CA GLY A 118 7.94 -13.46 8.09
C GLY A 118 7.28 -12.09 7.91
N TYR A 119 6.21 -11.96 7.12
CA TYR A 119 5.58 -10.66 6.82
C TYR A 119 4.69 -10.10 7.95
N LEU A 120 4.34 -10.94 8.91
CA LEU A 120 3.58 -10.55 10.10
C LEU A 120 4.47 -10.08 11.26
N MET A 121 5.77 -10.34 11.18
CA MET A 121 6.71 -9.96 12.23
C MET A 121 7.13 -8.50 12.05
N ARG A 122 7.02 -7.72 13.14
CA ARG A 122 7.59 -6.38 13.18
C ARG A 122 9.09 -6.50 13.41
N ASP A 123 9.88 -5.81 12.60
CA ASP A 123 11.29 -5.59 12.92
C ASP A 123 11.39 -4.59 14.08
N SER A 124 11.98 -5.05 15.19
CA SER A 124 12.06 -4.32 16.45
C SER A 124 13.20 -3.30 16.51
N ARG A 125 14.12 -3.29 15.54
CA ARG A 125 15.28 -2.38 15.56
C ARG A 125 14.82 -0.92 15.47
N ILE A 126 15.15 -0.13 16.50
CA ILE A 126 14.90 1.31 16.58
C ILE A 126 16.27 1.99 16.50
N VAL A 127 16.43 2.86 15.51
CA VAL A 127 17.58 3.75 15.32
C VAL A 127 17.03 5.07 14.78
#